data_AF-B1ZPP5-F1
#
_entry.id   AF-B1ZPP5-F1
#
_cell.length_a   1.000
_cell.length_b   1.000
_cell.length_c   1.000
_cell.angle_alpha   90.00
_cell.angle_beta   90.00
_cell.angle_gamma   90.00
#
_symmetry.space_group_name_H-M   'P 1'
#
loop_
_entity.id
_entity.type
_entity.pdbx_description
1 polymer ?
#
loop_
_entity_poly.entity_id
_entity_poly.type
_entity_poly.pdbx_seq_one_letter_code
_entity_poly.pdbx_strand_id
1 'polypeptide(L)'
;MEAGTPGEAKLKAMIARFVPVEIKVDVSHLPPNELAALHKMVEAATLFDTLFLRQSAPQNEALLAQLVRDASPLSRARLHYFRINAGAWSRLDERAPFLPGVREKPAVVRTALGYHLVALDRVDEAMPPLEDALKLDPYCTPAHYRLAQALETLERPEIAQRYLREAARLEAEQLNR
;
A
#
# COMPACT_ATOMS: atom_id res chain seq x y z
N MET A 1 -17.88 -12.38 7.83
CA MET A 1 -18.39 -11.10 8.37
C MET A 1 -17.65 -9.98 7.67
N GLU A 2 -18.30 -9.15 6.86
CA GLU A 2 -17.66 -7.93 6.35
C GLU A 2 -17.24 -7.08 7.56
N ALA A 3 -15.94 -6.89 7.74
CA ALA A 3 -15.46 -5.96 8.75
C ALA A 3 -15.91 -4.56 8.31
N GLY A 4 -16.98 -4.06 8.93
CA GLY A 4 -17.53 -2.74 8.61
C GLY A 4 -16.46 -1.65 8.70
N THR A 5 -16.61 -0.61 7.88
CA THR A 5 -15.70 0.54 7.84
C THR A 5 -15.42 1.05 9.26
N PRO A 6 -14.14 1.19 9.66
CA PRO A 6 -13.81 1.52 11.04
C PRO A 6 -14.35 2.90 11.43
N GLY A 7 -14.98 2.95 12.61
CA GLY A 7 -15.38 4.20 13.25
C GLY A 7 -14.19 4.96 13.84
N GLU A 8 -14.44 6.14 14.42
CA GLU A 8 -13.40 7.06 14.87
C GLU A 8 -12.46 6.43 15.92
N ALA A 9 -13.00 5.76 16.94
CA ALA A 9 -12.21 5.15 18.00
C ALA A 9 -11.24 4.07 17.47
N LYS A 10 -11.71 3.24 16.53
CA LYS A 10 -10.87 2.21 15.89
C LYS A 10 -9.80 2.85 15.02
N LEU A 11 -10.12 3.88 14.24
CA LEU A 11 -9.12 4.62 13.45
C LEU A 11 -8.06 5.28 14.35
N LYS A 12 -8.46 5.86 15.49
CA LYS A 12 -7.50 6.40 16.47
C LYS A 12 -6.55 5.33 17.01
N ALA A 13 -7.06 4.14 17.34
CA ALA A 13 -6.21 3.02 17.76
C ALA A 13 -5.28 2.56 16.63
N MET A 14 -5.76 2.51 15.38
CA MET A 14 -4.95 2.17 14.22
C MET A 14 -3.83 3.19 13.97
N ILE A 15 -4.12 4.49 14.12
CA ILE A 15 -3.17 5.61 14.01
C ILE A 15 -2.13 5.54 15.14
N ALA A 16 -2.54 5.20 16.37
CA ALA A 16 -1.65 5.17 17.53
C ALA A 16 -0.49 4.15 17.41
N ARG A 17 -0.57 3.20 16.48
CA ARG A 17 0.56 2.32 16.12
C ARG A 17 1.71 3.06 15.43
N PHE A 18 1.44 4.23 14.85
CA PHE A 18 2.43 5.14 14.28
C PHE A 18 2.78 6.21 15.32
N VAL A 19 3.79 5.93 16.15
CA VAL A 19 4.23 6.86 17.19
C VAL A 19 4.79 8.13 16.54
N PRO A 20 4.22 9.32 16.81
CA PRO A 20 4.74 10.56 16.25
C PRO A 20 6.14 10.85 16.81
N VAL A 21 7.10 11.04 15.92
CA VAL A 21 8.46 11.45 16.29
C VAL A 21 8.75 12.78 15.61
N GLU A 22 9.19 13.75 16.39
CA GLU A 22 9.56 15.07 15.87
C GLU A 22 10.92 14.97 15.15
N ILE A 23 10.92 15.18 13.83
CA ILE A 23 12.15 15.19 13.03
C ILE A 23 12.72 16.61 13.03
N LYS A 24 13.67 16.87 13.92
CA LYS A 24 14.43 18.13 13.97
C LYS A 24 15.75 17.99 13.25
N VAL A 25 16.09 19.00 12.45
CA VAL A 25 17.40 19.13 11.80
C VAL A 25 17.90 20.54 12.10
N ASP A 26 19.13 20.63 12.61
CA ASP A 26 19.79 21.92 12.77
C ASP A 26 20.27 22.43 11.42
N VAL A 27 19.71 23.54 10.98
CA VAL A 27 20.03 24.22 9.72
C VAL A 27 20.74 25.55 9.94
N SER A 28 21.09 25.89 11.19
CA SER A 28 21.70 27.19 11.56
C SER A 28 23.07 27.40 10.92
N HIS A 29 23.74 26.33 10.50
CA HIS A 29 25.05 26.37 9.85
C HIS A 29 24.97 26.57 8.33
N LEU A 30 23.78 26.54 7.73
CA LEU A 30 23.65 26.69 6.28
C LEU A 30 23.77 28.17 5.88
N PRO A 31 24.63 28.52 4.90
CA PRO A 31 24.66 29.88 4.39
C PRO A 31 23.35 30.19 3.62
N PRO A 32 22.99 31.48 3.45
CA PRO A 32 21.67 31.85 2.91
C PRO A 32 21.33 31.24 1.54
N ASN A 33 22.31 31.03 0.67
CA ASN A 33 22.13 30.40 -0.64
C ASN A 33 21.74 28.93 -0.52
N GLU A 34 22.35 28.17 0.39
CA GLU A 34 22.04 26.76 0.62
C GLU A 34 20.67 26.60 1.30
N LEU A 35 20.32 27.49 2.24
CA LEU A 35 18.99 27.50 2.84
C LEU A 35 17.89 27.77 1.79
N ALA A 36 18.15 28.69 0.86
CA ALA A 36 17.24 28.95 -0.25
C ALA A 36 17.13 27.74 -1.20
N ALA A 37 18.23 27.07 -1.50
CA ALA A 37 18.23 25.84 -2.30
C ALA A 37 17.45 24.72 -1.59
N LEU A 38 17.65 24.54 -0.28
CA LEU A 38 16.93 23.57 0.54
C LEU A 38 15.42 23.84 0.52
N HIS A 39 14.99 25.09 0.66
CA HIS A 39 13.57 25.44 0.52
C HIS A 39 12.98 25.00 -0.83
N LYS A 40 13.73 25.18 -1.93
CA LYS A 40 13.30 24.72 -3.26
C LYS A 40 13.27 23.20 -3.40
N MET A 41 14.22 22.50 -2.78
CA MET A 41 14.18 21.03 -2.73
C MET A 41 12.96 20.53 -1.94
N VAL A 42 12.61 21.17 -0.82
CA VAL A 42 11.41 20.83 -0.04
C VAL A 42 10.13 21.11 -0.84
N GLU A 43 10.03 22.28 -1.50
CA GLU A 43 8.91 22.58 -2.40
C GLU A 43 8.76 21.51 -3.49
N ALA A 44 9.85 21.14 -4.16
CA ALA A 44 9.84 20.07 -5.16
C ALA A 44 9.46 18.70 -4.54
N ALA A 45 9.94 18.41 -3.32
CA ALA A 45 9.65 17.16 -2.62
C ALA A 45 8.13 16.97 -2.41
N THR A 46 7.40 18.04 -2.10
CA THR A 46 5.94 17.98 -1.91
C THR A 46 5.15 17.59 -3.17
N LEU A 47 5.73 17.76 -4.37
CA LEU A 47 5.10 17.31 -5.60
C LEU A 47 5.07 15.78 -5.69
N PHE A 48 6.06 15.10 -5.11
CA PHE A 48 6.10 13.63 -5.10
C PHE A 48 4.96 13.02 -4.30
N ASP A 49 4.46 13.68 -3.25
CA ASP A 49 3.30 13.19 -2.48
C ASP A 49 2.08 13.01 -3.39
N THR A 50 1.82 13.99 -4.26
CA THR A 50 0.70 13.96 -5.20
C THR A 50 0.92 12.92 -6.30
N LEU A 51 2.13 12.85 -6.86
CA LEU A 51 2.49 11.83 -7.86
C LEU A 51 2.32 10.42 -7.30
N PHE A 52 2.82 10.17 -6.09
CA PHE A 52 2.72 8.89 -5.42
C PHE A 52 1.27 8.51 -5.12
N LEU A 53 0.44 9.46 -4.67
CA LEU A 53 -0.99 9.22 -4.47
C LEU A 53 -1.69 8.75 -5.75
N ARG A 54 -1.40 9.37 -6.91
CA ARG A 54 -1.94 8.95 -8.21
C ARG A 54 -1.48 7.55 -8.61
N GLN A 55 -0.20 7.26 -8.44
CA GLN A 55 0.38 5.95 -8.76
C GLN A 55 -0.18 4.84 -7.86
N SER A 56 -0.45 5.15 -6.58
CA SER A 56 -0.97 4.18 -5.61
C SER A 56 -2.38 3.68 -5.96
N ALA A 57 -3.27 4.59 -6.37
CA ALA A 57 -4.58 4.26 -6.94
C ALA A 57 -5.22 5.48 -7.64
N PRO A 58 -5.88 5.30 -8.81
CA PRO A 58 -6.52 6.39 -9.56
C PRO A 58 -7.55 7.21 -8.75
N GLN A 59 -8.27 6.57 -7.82
CA GLN A 59 -9.30 7.22 -7.01
C GLN A 59 -8.77 8.05 -5.82
N ASN A 60 -7.47 7.97 -5.50
CA ASN A 60 -6.93 8.58 -4.28
C ASN A 60 -7.11 10.10 -4.25
N GLU A 61 -6.96 10.81 -5.36
CA GLU A 61 -7.12 12.26 -5.40
C GLU A 61 -8.56 12.70 -5.13
N ALA A 62 -9.52 11.98 -5.73
CA ALA A 62 -10.94 12.23 -5.51
C ALA A 62 -11.33 11.97 -4.04
N LEU A 63 -10.83 10.88 -3.45
CA LEU A 63 -11.03 10.55 -2.04
C LEU A 63 -10.40 11.60 -1.12
N LEU A 64 -9.18 12.04 -1.40
CA LEU A 64 -8.51 13.09 -0.64
C LEU A 64 -9.33 14.39 -0.65
N ALA A 65 -9.81 14.80 -1.83
CA ALA A 65 -10.64 15.99 -1.96
C ALA A 65 -11.96 15.89 -1.17
N GLN A 66 -12.56 14.69 -1.09
CA GLN A 66 -13.75 14.45 -0.27
C GLN A 66 -13.43 14.56 1.23
N LEU A 67 -12.34 13.93 1.68
CA LEU A 67 -11.92 13.92 3.09
C LEU A 67 -11.56 15.32 3.61
N VAL A 68 -10.96 16.17 2.77
CA VAL A 68 -10.62 17.56 3.13
C VAL A 68 -11.86 18.45 3.32
N ARG A 69 -12.97 18.15 2.63
CA ARG A 69 -14.20 18.95 2.72
C ARG A 69 -15.01 18.69 3.99
N ASP A 70 -14.94 17.48 4.55
CA ASP A 70 -15.63 17.14 5.80
C ASP A 70 -14.68 17.33 6.99
N ALA A 71 -15.02 18.28 7.87
CA ALA A 71 -14.25 18.59 9.07
C ALA A 71 -14.71 17.81 10.32
N SER A 72 -15.60 16.82 10.18
CA SER A 72 -16.04 15.97 11.29
C SER A 72 -14.85 15.27 11.97
N PRO A 73 -14.93 14.95 13.28
CA PRO A 73 -13.89 14.19 13.97
C PRO A 73 -13.52 12.88 13.27
N LEU A 74 -14.52 12.18 12.73
CA LEU A 74 -14.33 10.96 11.95
C LEU A 74 -13.58 11.22 10.64
N SER A 75 -13.96 12.25 9.88
CA SER A 75 -13.25 12.59 8.64
C SER A 75 -11.82 13.04 8.90
N ARG A 76 -11.55 13.78 9.98
CA ARG A 76 -10.17 14.11 10.38
C ARG A 76 -9.35 12.87 10.70
N ALA A 77 -9.90 11.90 11.42
CA ALA A 77 -9.22 10.63 11.68
C ALA A 77 -8.97 9.85 10.38
N ARG A 78 -9.95 9.80 9.47
CA ARG A 78 -9.80 9.19 8.15
C ARG A 78 -8.73 9.87 7.30
N LEU A 79 -8.72 11.20 7.26
CA LEU A 79 -7.72 11.99 6.54
C LEU A 79 -6.32 11.79 7.10
N HIS A 80 -6.17 11.77 8.43
CA HIS A 80 -4.88 11.50 9.07
C HIS A 80 -4.38 10.10 8.69
N TYR A 81 -5.21 9.07 8.84
CA TYR A 81 -4.82 7.71 8.49
C TYR A 81 -4.59 7.52 6.98
N PHE A 82 -5.36 8.21 6.13
CA PHE A 82 -5.15 8.26 4.68
C PHE A 82 -3.78 8.82 4.30
N ARG A 83 -3.33 9.88 4.97
CA ARG A 83 -2.00 10.46 4.75
C ARG A 83 -0.89 9.51 5.17
N ILE A 84 -0.99 8.91 6.36
CA ILE A 84 -0.01 7.92 6.85
C ILE A 84 0.14 6.75 5.87
N ASN A 85 -0.97 6.26 5.32
CA ASN A 85 -0.96 5.11 4.43
C ASN A 85 -0.81 5.47 2.94
N ALA A 86 -0.82 6.76 2.61
CA ALA A 86 -0.86 7.28 1.25
C ALA A 86 -1.93 6.61 0.37
N GLY A 87 -3.15 6.51 0.91
CA GLY A 87 -4.30 5.88 0.26
C GLY A 87 -5.33 5.35 1.26
N ALA A 88 -6.36 4.69 0.72
CA ALA A 88 -7.53 4.22 1.48
C ALA A 88 -7.40 2.80 2.08
N TRP A 89 -6.19 2.22 2.04
CA TRP A 89 -5.91 0.86 2.51
C TRP A 89 -4.81 0.88 3.57
N SER A 90 -4.97 0.11 4.64
CA SER A 90 -3.99 0.04 5.73
C SER A 90 -2.71 -0.67 5.27
N ARG A 91 -1.56 -0.03 5.46
CA ARG A 91 -0.24 -0.64 5.21
C ARG A 91 0.14 -1.70 6.24
N LEU A 92 -0.47 -1.68 7.42
CA LEU A 92 -0.19 -2.62 8.52
C LEU A 92 -1.20 -3.76 8.61
N ASP A 93 -2.39 -3.60 8.03
CA ASP A 93 -3.48 -4.57 8.13
C ASP A 93 -3.79 -5.16 6.76
N GLU A 94 -2.80 -5.81 6.12
CA GLU A 94 -2.97 -6.55 4.87
C GLU A 94 -3.67 -5.77 3.74
N ARG A 95 -3.50 -4.45 3.69
CA ARG A 95 -4.17 -3.57 2.72
C ARG A 95 -5.70 -3.62 2.80
N ALA A 96 -6.24 -3.88 3.99
CA ALA A 96 -7.66 -3.75 4.25
C ALA A 96 -8.13 -2.31 4.00
N PRO A 97 -9.22 -2.09 3.24
CA PRO A 97 -9.78 -0.77 3.05
C PRO A 97 -10.38 -0.25 4.36
N PHE A 98 -10.25 1.05 4.62
CA PHE A 98 -10.79 1.69 5.83
C PHE A 98 -11.72 2.88 5.53
N LEU A 99 -12.02 3.14 4.26
CA LEU A 99 -12.97 4.16 3.83
C LEU A 99 -14.26 3.53 3.29
N PRO A 100 -15.41 4.21 3.46
CA PRO A 100 -16.68 3.71 2.94
C PRO A 100 -16.66 3.69 1.41
N GLY A 101 -17.23 2.63 0.80
CA GLY A 101 -17.31 2.49 -0.65
C GLY A 101 -15.99 2.15 -1.36
N VAL A 102 -14.89 2.02 -0.62
CA VAL A 102 -13.60 1.56 -1.17
C VAL A 102 -13.54 0.03 -1.07
N ARG A 103 -13.31 -0.61 -2.21
CA ARG A 103 -13.12 -2.07 -2.31
C ARG A 103 -11.66 -2.45 -2.06
N GLU A 104 -11.36 -3.75 -2.03
CA GLU A 104 -9.99 -4.26 -1.93
C GLU A 104 -9.10 -3.67 -3.03
N LYS A 105 -7.80 -3.52 -2.73
CA LYS A 105 -6.85 -3.00 -3.69
C LYS A 105 -6.81 -3.92 -4.93
N PRO A 106 -6.76 -3.39 -6.16
CA PRO A 106 -6.88 -4.19 -7.38
C PRO A 106 -5.90 -5.36 -7.52
N ALA A 107 -4.71 -5.27 -6.92
CA ALA A 107 -3.74 -6.37 -6.87
C ALA A 107 -4.22 -7.55 -6.01
N VAL A 108 -4.87 -7.27 -4.87
CA VAL A 108 -5.43 -8.30 -3.98
C VAL A 108 -6.56 -9.05 -4.67
N VAL A 109 -7.44 -8.32 -5.37
CA VAL A 109 -8.56 -8.93 -6.13
C VAL A 109 -8.04 -9.87 -7.22
N ARG A 110 -7.03 -9.45 -7.97
CA ARG A 110 -6.39 -10.29 -9.00
C ARG A 110 -5.67 -11.49 -8.40
N THR A 111 -5.06 -11.32 -7.23
CA THR A 111 -4.43 -12.43 -6.51
C THR A 111 -5.45 -13.47 -6.06
N ALA A 112 -6.61 -13.04 -5.56
CA ALA A 112 -7.69 -13.93 -5.19
C ALA A 112 -8.21 -14.72 -6.41
N LEU A 113 -8.36 -14.07 -7.57
CA LEU A 113 -8.72 -14.74 -8.82
C LEU A 113 -7.69 -15.83 -9.19
N GLY A 114 -6.39 -15.48 -9.18
CA GLY A 114 -5.33 -16.45 -9.46
C GLY A 114 -5.33 -17.62 -8.47
N TYR A 115 -5.53 -17.37 -7.18
CA TYR A 115 -5.67 -18.42 -6.17
C TYR A 115 -6.82 -19.38 -6.48
N HIS A 116 -8.00 -18.86 -6.84
CA HIS A 116 -9.14 -19.70 -7.19
C HIS A 116 -8.90 -20.52 -8.47
N LEU A 117 -8.18 -19.95 -9.44
CA LEU A 117 -7.82 -20.66 -10.67
C LEU A 117 -6.82 -21.79 -10.40
N VAL A 118 -5.80 -21.57 -9.56
CA VAL A 118 -4.89 -22.63 -9.10
C VAL A 118 -5.65 -23.73 -8.37
N ALA A 119 -6.57 -23.38 -7.48
CA ALA A 119 -7.37 -24.36 -6.74
C ALA A 119 -8.29 -25.20 -7.65
N LEU A 120 -8.66 -24.68 -8.82
CA LEU A 120 -9.42 -25.38 -9.85
C LEU A 120 -8.53 -26.14 -10.85
N ASP A 121 -7.22 -26.24 -10.59
CA ASP A 121 -6.21 -26.82 -11.49
C ASP A 121 -6.11 -26.13 -12.86
N ARG A 122 -6.62 -24.90 -12.97
CA ARG A 122 -6.58 -24.05 -14.17
C ARG A 122 -5.34 -23.16 -14.12
N VAL A 123 -4.18 -23.78 -13.98
CA VAL A 123 -2.94 -23.10 -13.62
C VAL A 123 -2.45 -22.15 -14.71
N ASP A 124 -2.60 -22.51 -15.98
CA ASP A 124 -2.26 -21.64 -17.11
C ASP A 124 -3.07 -20.33 -17.10
N GLU A 125 -4.34 -20.41 -16.72
CA GLU A 125 -5.23 -19.24 -16.62
C GLU A 125 -4.95 -18.42 -15.35
N ALA A 126 -4.33 -19.02 -14.32
CA ALA A 126 -3.96 -18.33 -13.10
C ALA A 126 -2.76 -17.40 -13.29
N MET A 127 -1.87 -17.67 -14.25
CA MET A 127 -0.65 -16.88 -14.44
C MET A 127 -0.94 -15.40 -14.79
N PRO A 128 -1.72 -15.05 -15.83
CA PRO A 128 -1.96 -13.65 -16.19
C PRO A 128 -2.51 -12.77 -15.05
N PRO A 129 -3.56 -13.16 -14.29
CA PRO A 129 -4.06 -12.33 -13.21
C PRO A 129 -3.03 -12.16 -12.08
N LEU A 130 -2.22 -13.19 -11.77
CA LEU A 130 -1.18 -13.06 -10.76
C LEU A 130 -0.03 -12.15 -11.20
N GLU A 131 0.38 -12.24 -12.47
CA GLU A 131 1.36 -11.31 -13.05
C GLU A 131 0.84 -9.87 -13.05
N ASP A 132 -0.42 -9.67 -13.42
CA ASP A 132 -1.06 -8.36 -13.37
C ASP A 132 -1.18 -7.83 -11.94
N ALA A 133 -1.38 -8.70 -10.95
CA ALA A 133 -1.33 -8.31 -9.55
C ALA A 133 0.04 -7.73 -9.19
N LEU A 134 1.14 -8.37 -9.63
CA LEU A 134 2.50 -7.89 -9.41
C LEU A 134 2.86 -6.65 -10.23
N LYS A 135 2.30 -6.45 -11.43
CA LYS A 135 2.44 -5.20 -12.19
C LYS A 135 1.80 -4.01 -11.46
N LEU A 136 0.68 -4.24 -10.79
CA LEU A 136 -0.03 -3.23 -10.01
C LEU A 136 0.61 -3.01 -8.64
N ASP A 137 1.19 -4.06 -8.08
CA ASP A 137 1.80 -4.04 -6.77
C ASP A 137 2.94 -5.07 -6.69
N PRO A 138 4.18 -4.65 -6.99
CA PRO A 138 5.34 -5.53 -6.91
C PRO A 138 5.56 -6.12 -5.51
N TYR A 139 5.00 -5.50 -4.48
CA TYR A 139 5.12 -5.90 -3.07
C TYR A 139 3.94 -6.75 -2.58
N CYS A 140 3.13 -7.32 -3.49
CA CYS A 140 2.01 -8.18 -3.13
C CYS A 140 2.52 -9.58 -2.75
N THR A 141 2.93 -9.78 -1.49
CA THR A 141 3.42 -11.08 -0.97
C THR A 141 2.50 -12.25 -1.33
N PRO A 142 1.15 -12.15 -1.18
CA PRO A 142 0.28 -13.23 -1.58
C PRO A 142 0.37 -13.57 -3.08
N ALA A 143 0.56 -12.60 -3.97
CA ALA A 143 0.70 -12.86 -5.41
C ALA A 143 1.98 -13.63 -5.74
N HIS A 144 3.10 -13.31 -5.06
CA HIS A 144 4.36 -14.05 -5.20
C HIS A 144 4.20 -15.52 -4.80
N TYR A 145 3.55 -15.80 -3.65
CA TYR A 145 3.27 -17.17 -3.23
C TYR A 145 2.38 -17.92 -4.22
N ARG A 146 1.33 -17.27 -4.74
CA ARG A 146 0.43 -17.91 -5.71
C ARG A 146 1.11 -18.17 -7.04
N LEU A 147 1.99 -17.29 -7.51
CA LEU A 147 2.80 -17.54 -8.72
C LEU A 147 3.76 -18.71 -8.52
N ALA A 148 4.42 -18.77 -7.35
CA ALA A 148 5.27 -19.91 -7.03
C ALA A 148 4.50 -21.23 -7.06
N GLN A 149 3.33 -21.28 -6.40
CA GLN A 149 2.47 -22.45 -6.39
C GLN A 149 2.03 -22.86 -7.81
N ALA A 150 1.60 -21.88 -8.63
CA ALA A 150 1.23 -22.13 -10.03
C ALA A 150 2.42 -22.70 -10.83
N LEU A 151 3.61 -22.12 -10.67
CA LEU A 151 4.81 -22.54 -11.37
C LEU A 151 5.32 -23.92 -10.92
N GLU A 152 5.10 -24.31 -9.67
CA GLU A 152 5.38 -25.67 -9.19
C GLU A 152 4.48 -26.70 -9.88
N THR A 153 3.17 -26.43 -10.02
CA THR A 153 2.25 -27.32 -10.75
C THR A 153 2.60 -27.41 -12.24
N LEU A 154 3.14 -26.35 -12.84
CA LEU A 154 3.64 -26.33 -14.22
C LEU A 154 5.05 -26.93 -14.38
N GLU A 155 5.60 -27.56 -13.33
CA GLU A 155 6.94 -28.17 -13.32
C GLU A 155 8.05 -27.17 -13.67
N ARG A 156 7.93 -25.93 -13.18
CA ARG A 156 8.91 -24.83 -13.34
C ARG A 156 9.52 -24.38 -11.99
N PRO A 157 10.14 -25.30 -11.22
CA PRO A 157 10.55 -25.03 -9.84
C PRO A 157 11.64 -23.96 -9.72
N GLU A 158 12.51 -23.78 -10.73
CA GLU A 158 13.57 -22.77 -10.68
C GLU A 158 13.01 -21.34 -10.69
N ILE A 159 11.90 -21.14 -11.40
CA ILE A 159 11.20 -19.86 -11.46
C ILE A 159 10.35 -19.69 -10.20
N ALA A 160 9.65 -20.74 -9.76
CA ALA A 160 8.89 -20.71 -8.51
C ALA A 160 9.75 -20.30 -7.31
N GLN A 161 10.96 -20.86 -7.21
CA GLN A 161 11.90 -20.56 -6.14
C GLN A 161 12.37 -19.09 -6.12
N ARG A 162 12.33 -18.39 -7.26
CA ARG A 162 12.62 -16.94 -7.29
C ARG A 162 11.48 -16.17 -6.63
N TYR A 163 10.23 -16.51 -6.95
CA TYR A 163 9.05 -15.89 -6.35
C TYR A 163 8.92 -16.20 -4.85
N LEU A 164 9.22 -17.42 -4.41
CA LEU A 164 9.26 -17.76 -2.97
C LEU A 164 10.32 -16.97 -2.21
N ARG A 165 11.52 -16.81 -2.79
CA ARG A 165 12.58 -16.00 -2.18
C ARG A 165 12.17 -14.55 -2.02
N GLU A 166 11.52 -13.99 -3.03
CA GLU A 166 11.02 -12.61 -2.95
C GLU A 166 9.90 -12.49 -1.91
N ALA A 167 8.95 -13.42 -1.87
CA ALA A 167 7.90 -13.42 -0.85
C ALA A 167 8.49 -13.45 0.58
N ALA A 168 9.43 -14.36 0.84
CA ALA A 168 10.10 -14.47 2.14
C ALA A 168 10.89 -13.20 2.51
N ARG A 169 11.55 -12.59 1.51
CA ARG A 169 12.23 -11.30 1.70
C ARG A 169 11.24 -10.21 2.12
N LEU A 170 10.11 -10.09 1.42
CA LEU A 170 9.09 -9.09 1.70
C LEU A 170 8.46 -9.27 3.09
N GLU A 171 8.23 -10.51 3.52
CA GLU A 171 7.76 -10.80 4.89
C GLU A 171 8.78 -10.41 5.95
N ALA A 172 10.06 -10.73 5.73
CA ALA A 172 11.13 -10.31 6.63
C ALA A 172 11.24 -8.78 6.71
N GLU A 173 11.08 -8.07 5.59
CA GLU A 173 11.03 -6.60 5.55
C GLU A 173 9.79 -6.00 6.24
N GLN A 174 8.68 -6.74 6.31
CA GLN A 174 7.48 -6.33 7.04
C GLN A 174 7.60 -6.58 8.53
N LEU A 175 8.20 -7.70 8.94
CA LEU A 175 8.36 -8.07 10.35
C LEU A 175 9.34 -7.16 11.11
N ASN A 176 10.28 -6.55 10.38
CA ASN A 176 11.31 -5.66 10.94
C ASN A 176 10.87 -4.18 11.00
N ARG A 177 9.58 -3.87 10.80
CA ARG A 177 9.01 -2.50 10.86
C ARG A 177 8.02 -2.37 12.00
#